data_AF-A0A654A5Z8-F1
#
_entry.id   AF-A0A654A5Z8-F1
#
_cell.length_a   1.000
_cell.length_b   1.000
_cell.length_c   1.000
_cell.angle_alpha   90.00
_cell.angle_beta   90.00
_cell.angle_gamma   90.00
#
_symmetry.space_group_name_H-M   'P 1'
#
loop_
_entity.id
_entity.type
_entity.pdbx_description
1 polymer ?
#
loop_
_entity_poly.entity_id
_entity_poly.type
_entity_poly.pdbx_seq_one_letter_code
_entity_poly.pdbx_strand_id
1 'polypeptide(L)'
;MYEHGNEYVGTVFVLPETRCFELRTTVHGESAIVTGTISQQLAARFAGGAPDPIDPRQVSLQPRRVEVMTREIHERHRAPRKVYCLTRLHDFDTQAQGSPAPALAD
;
A
#
# COMPACT_ATOMS: atom_id res chain seq x y z
N MET A 1 8.24 -19.17 10.57
CA MET A 1 8.21 -18.11 9.54
C MET A 1 7.21 -17.06 10.02
N TYR A 2 7.62 -15.80 10.06
CA TYR A 2 6.84 -14.72 10.67
C TYR A 2 6.36 -13.77 9.56
N GLU A 3 5.06 -13.61 9.44
CA GLU A 3 4.40 -12.79 8.42
C GLU A 3 3.52 -11.74 9.09
N HIS A 4 3.69 -10.49 8.70
CA HIS A 4 3.10 -9.32 9.34
C HIS A 4 2.45 -8.40 8.31
N GLY A 5 1.13 -8.21 8.40
CA GLY A 5 0.44 -7.15 7.68
C GLY A 5 0.74 -5.80 8.33
N ASN A 6 1.36 -4.89 7.58
CA ASN A 6 1.63 -3.53 8.03
C ASN A 6 0.79 -2.57 7.18
N GLU A 7 0.14 -1.63 7.85
CA GLU A 7 -0.56 -0.54 7.16
C GLU A 7 0.36 0.67 7.03
N TYR A 8 0.38 1.25 5.84
CA TYR A 8 1.13 2.46 5.56
C TYR A 8 0.23 3.49 4.90
N VAL A 9 0.57 4.77 5.09
CA VAL A 9 0.02 5.87 4.29
C VAL A 9 1.17 6.49 3.53
N GLY A 10 1.05 6.58 2.21
CA GLY A 10 2.13 7.09 1.39
C GLY A 10 1.82 7.08 -0.10
N THR A 11 2.72 7.63 -0.90
CA THR A 11 2.56 7.62 -2.35
C THR A 11 3.06 6.29 -2.89
N VAL A 12 2.20 5.59 -3.63
CA VAL A 12 2.50 4.26 -4.16
C VAL A 12 2.65 4.36 -5.67
N PHE A 13 3.78 3.89 -6.17
CA PHE A 13 4.06 3.70 -7.58
C PHE A 13 4.03 2.20 -7.87
N VAL A 14 3.28 1.82 -8.89
CA VAL A 14 3.15 0.42 -9.31
C VAL A 14 3.69 0.25 -10.71
N LEU A 15 4.39 -0.87 -10.93
CA LEU A 15 4.88 -1.33 -12.22
C LEU A 15 4.14 -2.64 -12.53
N PRO A 16 2.97 -2.57 -13.20
CA PRO A 16 2.13 -3.74 -13.43
C PRO A 16 2.83 -4.85 -14.21
N GLU A 17 3.69 -4.49 -15.17
CA GLU A 17 4.39 -5.41 -16.06
C GLU A 17 5.33 -6.34 -15.30
N THR A 18 6.01 -5.81 -14.28
CA THR A 18 6.95 -6.57 -13.44
C THR A 18 6.35 -6.97 -12.09
N ARG A 19 5.10 -6.60 -11.82
CA ARG A 19 4.42 -6.76 -10.53
C ARG A 19 5.22 -6.20 -9.35
N CYS A 20 5.89 -5.07 -9.57
CA CYS A 20 6.68 -4.40 -8.54
C CYS A 20 5.95 -3.15 -8.04
N PHE A 21 6.28 -2.73 -6.82
CA PHE A 21 5.85 -1.44 -6.30
C PHE A 21 6.99 -0.71 -5.57
N GLU A 22 6.87 0.61 -5.54
CA GLU A 22 7.60 1.50 -4.64
C GLU A 22 6.58 2.28 -3.81
N LEU A 23 6.73 2.26 -2.49
CA LEU A 23 5.95 3.06 -1.55
C LEU A 23 6.87 4.07 -0.89
N ARG A 24 6.57 5.35 -1.09
CA ARG A 24 7.17 6.45 -0.33
C ARG A 24 6.27 6.79 0.83
N THR A 25 6.73 6.55 2.05
CA THR A 25 5.94 6.69 3.27
C THR A 25 6.78 7.30 4.39
N THR A 26 6.18 7.43 5.58
CA THR A 26 6.86 7.88 6.79
C THR A 26 6.75 6.76 7.83
N VAL A 27 7.88 6.34 8.38
CA VAL A 27 7.95 5.32 9.44
C VAL A 27 8.62 5.95 10.64
N HIS A 28 7.95 5.94 11.80
CA HIS A 28 8.44 6.59 13.02
C HIS A 28 8.84 8.08 12.86
N GLY A 29 8.15 8.81 11.98
CA GLY A 29 8.43 10.22 11.71
C GLY A 29 9.50 10.49 10.67
N GLU A 30 10.17 9.45 10.16
CA GLU A 30 11.21 9.57 9.13
C GLU A 30 10.73 9.09 7.77
N SER A 31 11.17 9.75 6.70
CA SER A 31 10.86 9.33 5.34
C SER A 31 11.49 7.97 5.03
N ALA A 32 10.68 7.05 4.51
CA ALA A 32 11.08 5.69 4.18
C ALA A 32 10.59 5.30 2.79
N ILE A 33 11.36 4.43 2.13
CA ILE A 33 10.99 3.81 0.86
C ILE A 33 10.86 2.31 1.08
N VAL A 34 9.67 1.76 0.80
CA VAL A 34 9.40 0.33 0.85
C VAL A 34 9.23 -0.16 -0.59
N THR A 35 10.03 -1.14 -0.99
CA THR A 35 9.93 -1.76 -2.32
C THR A 35 9.62 -3.24 -2.20
N GLY A 36 8.87 -3.76 -3.16
CA GLY A 36 8.48 -5.17 -3.13
C GLY A 36 7.64 -5.58 -4.31
N THR A 37 6.91 -6.67 -4.14
CA THR A 37 6.03 -7.24 -5.16
C THR A 37 4.57 -6.92 -4.91
N ILE A 38 3.74 -7.02 -5.93
CA ILE A 38 2.28 -6.89 -5.83
C ILE A 38 1.68 -8.29 -5.71
N SER A 39 0.70 -8.47 -4.82
CA SER A 39 -0.04 -9.73 -4.69
C SER A 39 -0.73 -10.09 -6.01
N GLN A 40 -0.95 -11.38 -6.26
CA GLN A 40 -1.61 -11.83 -7.50
C GLN A 40 -3.00 -11.22 -7.68
N GLN A 41 -3.79 -11.15 -6.59
CA GLN A 41 -5.13 -10.59 -6.60
C GLN A 41 -5.12 -9.11 -6.96
N LEU A 42 -4.20 -8.35 -6.37
CA LEU A 42 -4.08 -6.91 -6.65
C LEU A 42 -3.49 -6.65 -8.05
N ALA A 43 -2.54 -7.47 -8.51
CA ALA A 43 -2.00 -7.41 -9.87
C ALA A 43 -3.08 -7.65 -10.93
N ALA A 44 -4.04 -8.56 -10.68
CA ALA A 44 -5.17 -8.78 -11.57
C ALA A 44 -6.07 -7.55 -11.73
N ARG A 45 -6.22 -6.73 -10.67
CA ARG A 45 -6.95 -5.46 -10.73
C ARG A 45 -6.23 -4.41 -11.57
N PHE A 46 -4.90 -4.35 -11.52
CA PHE A 46 -4.12 -3.46 -12.38
C PHE A 46 -4.09 -3.88 -13.85
N ALA A 47 -4.25 -5.17 -14.13
CA ALA A 47 -4.24 -5.69 -15.50
C ALA A 47 -5.53 -5.43 -16.30
N GLY A 48 -6.54 -4.75 -15.72
CA GLY A 48 -7.78 -4.40 -16.41
C GLY A 48 -8.78 -5.54 -16.62
N GLY A 49 -8.44 -6.77 -16.20
CA GLY A 49 -9.29 -7.96 -16.35
C GLY A 49 -10.19 -8.27 -15.15
N ALA A 50 -10.16 -7.44 -14.11
CA ALA A 50 -10.96 -7.59 -12.91
C ALA A 50 -12.26 -6.77 -13.00
N PRO A 51 -13.33 -7.15 -12.26
CA PRO A 51 -14.58 -6.39 -12.21
C PRO A 51 -14.44 -4.96 -11.67
N ASP A 52 -13.33 -4.67 -10.98
CA ASP A 52 -13.00 -3.33 -10.45
C ASP A 52 -11.53 -3.00 -10.76
N PRO A 53 -11.25 -2.56 -12.00
CA PRO A 53 -9.89 -2.30 -12.46
C PRO A 53 -9.35 -1.02 -11.84
N ILE A 54 -8.09 -1.06 -11.41
CA ILE A 54 -7.40 0.11 -10.86
C ILE A 54 -6.45 0.64 -11.93
N ASP A 55 -6.57 1.92 -12.28
CA ASP A 55 -5.55 2.57 -13.11
C ASP A 55 -4.29 2.84 -12.27
N PRO A 56 -3.15 2.20 -12.59
CA PRO A 56 -1.84 2.42 -11.95
C PRO A 56 -1.49 3.91 -11.78
N ARG A 57 -1.82 4.74 -12.77
CA ARG A 57 -1.46 6.17 -12.81
C ARG A 57 -2.26 6.97 -11.78
N GLN A 58 -3.49 6.54 -11.49
CA GLN A 58 -4.35 7.18 -10.49
C GLN A 58 -3.89 6.89 -9.06
N VAL A 59 -3.21 5.76 -8.83
CA VAL A 59 -2.72 5.38 -7.50
C VAL A 59 -1.73 6.41 -6.97
N SER A 60 -0.80 6.88 -7.81
CA SER A 60 0.28 7.80 -7.44
C SER A 60 -0.12 9.27 -7.34
N LEU A 61 -1.36 9.65 -7.72
CA LEU A 61 -1.80 11.05 -7.72
C LEU A 61 -1.89 11.66 -6.32
N GLN A 62 -2.12 10.82 -5.30
CA GLN A 62 -2.20 11.24 -3.91
C GLN A 62 -1.74 10.11 -3.00
N PRO A 63 -1.32 10.41 -1.76
CA PRO A 63 -1.03 9.38 -0.76
C PRO A 63 -2.22 8.44 -0.56
N ARG A 64 -1.94 7.14 -0.53
CA ARG A 64 -2.90 6.05 -0.33
C ARG A 64 -2.64 5.32 0.96
N ARG A 65 -3.70 4.86 1.61
CA ARG A 65 -3.60 3.85 2.66
C ARG A 65 -3.45 2.49 1.99
N VAL A 66 -2.44 1.73 2.41
CA VAL A 66 -2.11 0.43 1.82
C VAL A 66 -1.78 -0.59 2.88
N GLU A 67 -2.07 -1.86 2.57
CA GLU A 67 -1.59 -2.99 3.36
C GLU A 67 -0.41 -3.63 2.63
N VAL A 68 0.71 -3.76 3.35
CA VAL A 68 1.92 -4.44 2.89
C VAL A 68 2.22 -5.59 3.84
N MET A 69 2.17 -6.80 3.31
CA MET A 69 2.63 -8.00 3.99
C MET A 69 4.16 -8.01 4.02
N THR A 70 4.73 -8.04 5.21
CA THR A 70 6.17 -8.17 5.45
C THR A 70 6.46 -9.59 5.91
N ARG A 71 7.36 -10.28 5.22
CA ARG A 71 7.83 -11.61 5.61
C ARG A 71 9.33 -11.54 5.91
N GLU A 72 9.71 -12.11 7.03
CA GLU A 72 11.12 -12.23 7.40
C GLU A 72 11.67 -13.60 6.96
N ILE A 73 12.69 -13.56 6.11
CA ILE A 73 13.33 -14.74 5.54
C ILE A 73 14.68 -14.93 6.22
N HIS A 74 14.84 -16.10 6.83
CA HIS A 74 16.08 -16.56 7.46
C HIS A 74 16.59 -17.75 6.66
N GLU A 75 17.63 -17.55 5.85
CA GLU A 75 18.26 -18.60 5.06
C GLU A 75 19.61 -18.97 5.68
N ARG A 76 19.94 -20.27 5.67
CA ARG A 76 21.23 -20.74 6.19
C ARG A 76 22.37 -20.05 5.43
N HIS A 77 23.34 -19.50 6.15
CA HIS A 77 24.47 -18.73 5.59
C HIS A 77 24.11 -17.39 4.93
N ARG A 78 22.90 -16.83 5.17
CA ARG A 78 22.54 -15.48 4.73
C ARG A 78 22.05 -14.65 5.90
N ALA A 79 22.28 -13.34 5.83
CA ALA A 79 21.68 -12.40 6.77
C ALA A 79 20.14 -12.43 6.63
N PRO A 80 19.39 -12.31 7.73
CA PRO A 80 17.94 -12.17 7.69
C PRO A 80 17.54 -11.00 6.79
N ARG A 81 16.50 -11.21 5.96
CA ARG A 81 15.97 -10.16 5.08
C ARG A 81 14.46 -10.08 5.16
N LYS A 82 13.94 -8.87 4.99
CA LYS A 82 12.51 -8.61 4.86
C LYS A 82 12.14 -8.59 3.38
N VAL A 83 11.04 -9.25 3.04
CA VAL A 83 10.40 -9.12 1.74
C VAL A 83 9.01 -8.52 1.93
N TYR A 84 8.64 -7.63 1.01
CA TYR A 84 7.41 -6.86 1.10
C TYR A 84 6.49 -7.24 -0.07
N CYS A 85 5.22 -7.44 0.24
CA CYS A 85 4.19 -7.71 -0.74
C CYS A 85 3.01 -6.77 -0.52
N LEU A 86 2.72 -5.90 -1.49
CA LEU A 86 1.55 -5.04 -1.48
C LEU A 86 0.30 -5.90 -1.70
N THR A 87 -0.55 -6.01 -0.69
CA THR A 87 -1.71 -6.91 -0.69
C THR A 87 -3.01 -6.18 -0.96
N ARG A 88 -3.15 -4.94 -0.47
CA ARG A 88 -4.38 -4.15 -0.62
C ARG A 88 -4.08 -2.68 -0.82
N LEU A 89 -4.82 -2.06 -1.74
CA LEU A 89 -5.02 -0.62 -1.80
C LEU A 89 -6.37 -0.31 -1.20
N HIS A 90 -6.43 0.68 -0.30
CA HIS A 90 -7.70 1.22 0.16
C HIS A 90 -8.08 2.40 -0.71
N ASP A 91 -9.30 2.40 -1.22
CA ASP A 91 -9.86 3.55 -1.93
C ASP A 91 -9.99 4.72 -0.96
N PHE A 92 -9.70 5.92 -1.48
CA PHE A 92 -10.08 7.13 -0.77
C PHE A 92 -11.49 7.46 -1.23
N ASP A 93 -12.49 7.08 -0.43
CA ASP A 93 -13.75 7.81 -0.44
C ASP A 93 -13.40 9.28 -0.18
N THR A 94 -13.94 10.19 -0.99
CA THR A 94 -13.87 11.64 -0.74
C THR A 94 -14.80 12.03 0.44
N GLN A 95 -14.87 11.18 1.46
CA GLN A 95 -15.70 11.32 2.65
C GLN A 95 -14.88 11.04 3.91
N ALA A 96 -13.75 11.73 4.06
CA ALA A 96 -13.28 12.09 5.40
C ALA A 96 -14.06 13.33 5.86
N GLN A 97 -15.26 13.07 6.40
CA GLN A 97 -15.92 13.84 7.45
C GLN A 97 -15.53 15.32 7.59
N GLY A 98 -16.32 16.19 6.95
CA GLY A 98 -16.73 17.40 7.65
C GLY A 98 -17.52 16.98 8.88
N SER A 99 -16.92 17.05 10.06
CA SER A 99 -17.69 17.05 11.30
C SER A 99 -18.60 18.28 11.25
N PRO A 100 -19.94 18.16 11.32
CA PRO A 100 -20.75 19.32 11.66
C PRO A 100 -20.31 19.76 13.06
N ALA A 101 -19.75 20.96 13.15
CA ALA A 101 -19.55 21.62 14.44
C ALA A 101 -20.89 21.58 15.20
N PRO A 102 -20.91 21.28 16.51
CA PRO A 102 -22.15 21.33 17.26
C PRO A 102 -22.65 22.78 17.20
N ALA A 103 -23.85 22.97 16.67
CA ALA A 103 -24.57 24.23 16.80
C ALA A 103 -24.75 24.50 18.30
N LEU A 104 -24.02 25.48 18.83
CA LEU A 104 -24.39 26.13 20.07
C LEU A 104 -25.73 26.83 19.81
N ALA A 105 -26.77 26.33 20.46
CA ALA A 105 -28.01 27.05 20.63
C ALA A 105 -27.77 28.21 21.62
N ASP A 106 -28.22 29.40 21.22
CA ASP A 106 -28.53 30.52 22.12
C ASP A 106 -29.98 30.92 21.85
#